data_AF-A0A9D9T4F4-F1
#
_entry.id   AF-A0A9D9T4F4-F1
#
_cell.length_a   1.000
_cell.length_b   1.000
_cell.length_c   1.000
_cell.angle_alpha   90.00
_cell.angle_beta   90.00
_cell.angle_gamma   90.00
#
_symmetry.space_group_name_H-M   'P 1'
#
loop_
_entity.id
_entity.type
_entity.pdbx_description
1 polymer ?
#
loop_
_entity_poly.entity_id
_entity_poly.type
_entity_poly.pdbx_seq_one_letter_code
_entity_poly.pdbx_strand_id
1 'polypeptide(L)' 'MNVLTHTLPITLQHARKAQRLSQLELSLRVGVSQRHVSFVESGRAKPSRDL' A
#
# COMPACT_ATOMS: atom_id res chain seq x y z
N MET A 1 23.31 -11.74 -5.79
CA MET A 1 22.16 -12.20 -6.61
C MET A 1 20.88 -11.97 -5.81
N ASN A 2 19.91 -11.40 -6.50
CA ASN A 2 18.81 -10.57 -6.00
C ASN A 2 17.70 -11.40 -5.33
N VAL A 3 17.67 -11.43 -3.99
CA VAL A 3 16.44 -11.86 -3.30
C VAL A 3 15.43 -10.73 -3.45
N LEU A 4 14.49 -10.93 -4.36
CA LEU A 4 13.30 -10.11 -4.51
C LEU A 4 12.48 -10.20 -3.23
N THR A 5 12.87 -9.44 -2.20
CA THR A 5 12.10 -9.33 -0.96
C THR A 5 10.83 -8.52 -1.29
N HIS A 6 9.86 -9.18 -1.92
CA HIS A 6 8.54 -8.63 -2.18
C HIS A 6 7.77 -8.58 -0.87
N THR A 7 8.09 -7.58 -0.05
CA THR A 7 7.29 -7.28 1.13
C THR A 7 5.97 -6.65 0.68
N LEU A 8 4.91 -6.91 1.43
CA LEU A 8 3.59 -6.36 1.14
C LEU A 8 3.59 -4.82 0.96
N PRO A 9 4.31 -4.01 1.77
CA PRO A 9 4.47 -2.57 1.53
C PRO A 9 4.91 -2.20 0.11
N ILE A 10 5.93 -2.89 -0.39
CA ILE A 10 6.52 -2.63 -1.72
C ILE A 10 5.55 -3.07 -2.82
N THR A 11 4.95 -4.26 -2.68
CA THR A 11 3.99 -4.79 -3.65
C THR A 11 2.74 -3.91 -3.74
N LEU A 12 2.20 -3.46 -2.60
CA LEU A 12 1.05 -2.55 -2.56
C LEU A 12 1.38 -1.21 -3.26
N GLN A 13 2.53 -0.61 -2.93
CA GLN A 13 2.94 0.65 -3.53
C GLN A 13 3.13 0.54 -5.04
N HIS A 14 3.76 -0.55 -5.51
CA HIS A 14 3.95 -0.80 -6.94
C HIS A 14 2.62 -1.00 -7.66
N ALA A 15 1.71 -1.82 -7.12
CA ALA A 15 0.39 -2.03 -7.71
C ALA A 15 -0.43 -0.74 -7.78
N ARG A 16 -0.37 0.10 -6.74
CA ARG A 16 -1.05 1.41 -6.72
C ARG A 16 -0.48 2.35 -7.80
N LYS A 17 0.84 2.45 -7.90
CA LYS A 17 1.52 3.30 -8.90
C LYS A 17 1.26 2.81 -10.33
N ALA A 18 1.25 1.49 -10.55
CA ALA A 18 0.94 0.89 -11.86
C ALA A 18 -0.48 1.25 -12.34
N GLN A 19 -1.42 1.34 -11.41
CA GLN A 19 -2.81 1.76 -11.68
C GLN A 19 -3.02 3.28 -11.63
N ARG A 20 -1.94 4.07 -11.47
CA ARG A 20 -1.97 5.55 -11.37
C ARG A 20 -2.91 6.08 -10.29
N LEU A 21 -3.07 5.34 -9.19
CA LEU A 21 -3.87 5.77 -8.06
C LEU A 21 -3.00 6.55 -7.07
N SER A 22 -3.52 7.64 -6.53
CA SER A 22 -3.00 8.27 -5.31
C SER A 22 -3.30 7.41 -4.08
N GLN A 23 -2.60 7.66 -2.97
CA GLN A 23 -2.91 6.99 -1.69
C GLN A 23 -4.33 7.34 -1.21
N LEU A 24 -4.80 8.56 -1.49
CA LEU A 24 -6.17 8.99 -1.18
C LEU A 24 -7.21 8.22 -1.99
N GLU A 25 -7.00 8.08 -3.31
CA GLU A 25 -7.93 7.32 -4.15
C GLU A 25 -7.99 5.85 -3.74
N LEU A 26 -6.84 5.23 -3.42
CA LEU A 26 -6.82 3.86 -2.91
C LEU A 26 -7.55 3.77 -1.56
N SER A 27 -7.33 4.72 -0.65
CA SER A 27 -7.95 4.70 0.67
C SER A 27 -9.48 4.81 0.60
N LEU A 28 -9.99 5.63 -0.32
CA LEU A 28 -11.43 5.75 -0.57
C LEU A 28 -12.04 4.46 -1.13
N ARG A 29 -11.32 3.74 -2.00
CA ARG A 29 -11.79 2.48 -2.60
C ARG A 29 -11.90 1.34 -1.60
N VAL A 30 -10.96 1.28 -0.66
CA VAL A 30 -10.85 0.18 0.33
C VAL A 30 -11.42 0.54 1.71
N GLY A 31 -11.99 1.75 1.86
CA GLY A 31 -12.66 2.16 3.09
C GLY A 31 -11.74 2.39 4.29
N VAL A 32 -10.47 2.75 4.06
CA VAL A 32 -9.51 3.08 5.13
C VAL A 32 -9.03 4.53 5.03
N SER A 33 -8.30 5.01 6.04
CA SER A 33 -7.70 6.35 5.97
C SER A 33 -6.49 6.38 5.03
N GLN A 34 -6.29 7.51 4.33
CA GLN A 34 -5.08 7.74 3.52
C GLN A 34 -3.80 7.61 4.35
N ARG A 35 -3.83 8.05 5.62
CA ARG A 35 -2.72 7.90 6.56
C ARG A 35 -2.35 6.43 6.77
N HIS A 36 -3.35 5.55 6.90
CA HIS A 36 -3.13 4.11 7.04
C HIS A 36 -2.46 3.52 5.79
N VAL A 37 -2.94 3.86 4.59
CA VAL A 37 -2.28 3.47 3.33
C VAL A 37 -0.82 3.93 3.31
N SER A 38 -0.55 5.18 3.70
CA SER A 38 0.82 5.69 3.78
C SER A 38 1.70 4.93 4.77
N PHE A 39 1.16 4.52 5.92
CA PHE A 39 1.91 3.77 6.93
C PHE A 39 2.19 2.33 6.47
N VAL A 40 1.23 1.70 5.80
CA VAL A 40 1.43 0.37 5.23
C VAL A 40 2.47 0.41 4.11
N GLU A 41 2.41 1.38 3.19
CA GLU A 41 3.42 1.54 2.11
C GLU A 41 4.83 1.86 2.62
N SER A 42 4.95 2.46 3.80
CA SER A 42 6.24 2.77 4.44
C SER A 42 6.69 1.72 5.46
N GLY A 43 5.94 0.62 5.62
CA GLY A 43 6.24 -0.45 6.57
C GLY A 43 6.04 -0.07 8.04
N ARG A 44 5.38 1.06 8.33
CA ARG A 44 5.09 1.56 9.68
C ARG A 44 3.83 0.97 10.30
N ALA A 45 2.98 0.32 9.51
CA ALA A 45 1.78 -0.37 9.95
C ALA A 45 1.59 -1.69 9.20
N LYS A 46 0.89 -2.63 9.84
CA LYS A 46 0.37 -3.83 9.17
C LYS A 46 -0.92 -3.48 8.43
N PRO A 47 -1.22 -4.11 7.27
CA PRO A 47 -2.51 -3.96 6.61
C PRO A 47 -3.65 -4.32 7.55
N SER A 48 -4.74 -3.57 7.44
CA SER A 48 -6.01 -3.93 8.07
C SER A 48 -6.67 -5.04 7.27
N ARG A 49 -7.71 -5.68 7.82
CA ARG A 49 -8.46 -6.70 7.08
C ARG A 49 -9.09 -6.17 5.78
N ASP A 50 -9.41 -4.88 5.76
CA ASP A 50 -10.04 -4.21 4.62
C ASP A 50 -9.04 -3.65 3.59
N LEU A 51 -7.72 -3.69 3.88
CA LEU A 51 -6.66 -3.20 2.99
C LEU A 51 -5.84 -4.37 2.43
#